data_AF-A0ABD3ZCP5-F1
#
_entry.id   AF-A0ABD3ZCP5-F1
#
_cell.length_a   1.000
_cell.length_b   1.000
_cell.length_c   1.000
_cell.angle_alpha   90.00
_cell.angle_beta   90.00
_cell.angle_gamma   90.00
#
_symmetry.space_group_name_H-M   'P 1'
#
loop_
_entity.id
_entity.type
_entity.pdbx_description
1 polymer ?
#
loop_
_entity_poly.entity_id
_entity_poly.type
_entity_poly.pdbx_seq_one_letter_code
_entity_poly.pdbx_strand_id
1 'polypeptide(L)'
;MVIRTKPGVYAEFPIVDDKNGLFRAWFRCNEDTTAYELQAADDGEITCYGIYKHEDGIAYLINSFSNIDEVNVDGLNVIMAHFPYLPDKLGVSVKYTLMMNTEPPYNFEFYARVKKEFYLVSKISDINNISKLEKMNINKFPNAMISLNTLLSKNYAPTL
;
A
#
# COMPACT_ATOMS: atom_id res chain seq x y z
N MET A 1 -16.04 -5.81 16.79
CA MET A 1 -16.02 -6.98 17.71
C MET A 1 -14.91 -6.77 18.72
N VAL A 2 -15.14 -7.00 20.01
CA VAL A 2 -14.10 -6.83 21.06
C VAL A 2 -13.55 -8.20 21.44
N ILE A 3 -12.23 -8.38 21.41
CA ILE A 3 -11.55 -9.62 21.82
C ILE A 3 -10.48 -9.29 22.85
N ARG A 4 -10.39 -10.12 23.90
CA ARG A 4 -9.29 -10.03 24.88
C ARG A 4 -8.02 -10.66 24.30
N THR A 5 -7.01 -9.84 24.06
CA THR A 5 -5.71 -10.28 23.50
C THR A 5 -4.78 -10.80 24.60
N LYS A 6 -4.74 -10.11 25.75
CA LYS A 6 -3.90 -10.41 26.92
C LYS A 6 -4.66 -10.11 28.23
N PRO A 7 -4.17 -10.51 29.42
CA PRO A 7 -4.79 -10.10 30.68
C PRO A 7 -4.90 -8.58 30.79
N GLY A 8 -6.13 -8.07 30.90
CA GLY A 8 -6.41 -6.63 30.98
C GLY A 8 -6.36 -5.86 29.66
N VAL A 9 -6.02 -6.50 28.53
CA VAL A 9 -5.93 -5.86 27.21
C VAL A 9 -7.05 -6.37 26.30
N TYR A 10 -7.85 -5.43 25.79
CA TYR A 10 -8.95 -5.69 24.87
C TYR A 10 -8.67 -4.93 23.58
N ALA A 11 -8.82 -5.61 22.45
CA ALA A 11 -8.70 -5.01 21.14
C ALA A 11 -10.08 -4.99 20.47
N GLU A 12 -10.38 -3.87 19.81
CA GLU A 12 -11.52 -3.74 18.92
C GLU A 12 -11.09 -4.11 17.50
N PHE A 13 -11.76 -5.10 16.93
CA PHE A 13 -11.57 -5.52 15.55
C PHE A 13 -12.75 -5.07 14.69
N PRO A 14 -12.47 -4.58 13.46
CA PRO A 14 -13.54 -4.23 12.52
C PRO A 14 -14.36 -5.47 12.19
N ILE A 15 -15.66 -5.30 11.96
CA ILE A 15 -16.49 -6.33 11.33
C ILE A 15 -16.37 -6.09 9.84
N VAL A 16 -15.76 -7.04 9.14
CA VAL A 16 -15.47 -6.97 7.70
C VAL A 16 -16.24 -8.11 7.04
N ASP A 17 -16.77 -7.87 5.84
CA ASP A 17 -17.23 -8.95 4.97
C ASP A 17 -16.07 -9.92 4.74
N ASP A 18 -16.27 -11.21 4.99
CA ASP A 18 -15.22 -12.24 4.88
C ASP A 18 -15.30 -13.01 3.55
N LYS A 19 -16.06 -12.48 2.59
CA LYS A 19 -16.36 -13.08 1.29
C LYS A 19 -16.98 -14.47 1.44
N ASN A 20 -18.11 -14.53 2.17
CA ASN A 20 -18.84 -15.78 2.43
C ASN A 20 -17.96 -16.87 3.09
N GLY A 21 -17.11 -16.47 4.03
CA GLY A 21 -16.24 -17.37 4.78
C GLY A 21 -14.97 -17.84 4.05
N LEU A 22 -14.61 -17.24 2.92
CA LEU A 22 -13.31 -17.50 2.27
C LEU A 22 -12.14 -17.08 3.17
N PHE A 23 -12.31 -16.02 3.95
CA PHE A 23 -11.33 -15.54 4.90
C PHE A 23 -11.82 -15.75 6.32
N ARG A 24 -10.89 -16.07 7.24
CA ARG A 24 -11.24 -16.13 8.66
C ARG A 24 -11.27 -14.70 9.19
N ALA A 25 -12.23 -14.36 10.04
CA ALA A 25 -12.26 -13.05 10.67
C ALA A 25 -10.97 -12.76 11.49
N TRP A 26 -10.40 -13.79 12.15
CA TRP A 26 -9.14 -13.70 12.88
C TRP A 26 -8.52 -15.08 13.14
N PHE A 27 -7.23 -15.10 13.48
CA PHE A 27 -6.50 -16.26 13.97
C PHE A 27 -5.30 -15.85 14.84
N ARG A 28 -4.73 -16.79 15.61
CA ARG A 28 -3.51 -16.53 16.40
C ARG A 28 -2.29 -16.49 15.49
N CYS A 29 -1.42 -15.53 15.72
CA CYS A 29 -0.16 -15.39 15.01
C CYS A 29 1.00 -15.21 16.02
N ASN A 30 2.25 -15.30 15.54
CA ASN A 30 3.45 -15.25 16.40
C ASN A 30 4.13 -13.88 16.33
N GLU A 31 3.56 -12.92 15.61
CA GLU A 31 4.08 -11.56 15.51
C GLU A 31 3.74 -10.74 16.76
N ASP A 32 4.79 -10.30 17.44
CA ASP A 32 4.69 -9.37 18.59
C ASP A 32 4.62 -7.90 18.15
N THR A 33 4.91 -7.61 16.88
CA THR A 33 4.91 -6.27 16.28
C THR A 33 3.84 -6.12 15.22
N THR A 34 3.39 -4.89 14.97
CA THR A 34 2.44 -4.62 13.88
C THR A 34 3.03 -5.04 12.54
N ALA A 35 2.34 -6.00 11.90
CA ALA A 35 2.66 -6.49 10.57
C ALA A 35 1.36 -6.59 9.75
N TYR A 36 1.52 -6.74 8.43
CA TYR A 36 0.41 -6.92 7.51
C TYR A 36 0.65 -8.14 6.65
N GLU A 37 -0.40 -8.91 6.44
CA GLU A 37 -0.38 -10.12 5.63
C GLU A 37 -1.45 -10.03 4.56
N LEU A 38 -1.09 -10.38 3.34
CA LEU A 38 -2.01 -10.52 2.21
C LEU A 38 -2.23 -12.01 1.95
N GLN A 39 -3.47 -12.45 2.05
CA GLN A 39 -3.90 -13.78 1.64
C GLN A 39 -4.70 -13.67 0.34
N ALA A 40 -4.63 -14.72 -0.48
CA ALA A 40 -5.43 -14.87 -1.68
C ALA A 40 -6.19 -16.19 -1.61
N ALA A 41 -7.45 -16.18 -2.06
CA ALA A 41 -8.31 -17.35 -2.15
C ALA A 41 -9.15 -17.26 -3.43
N ASP A 42 -9.30 -18.37 -4.14
CA ASP A 42 -10.20 -18.43 -5.30
C ASP A 42 -11.59 -18.88 -4.84
N ASP A 43 -12.63 -18.13 -5.24
CA ASP A 43 -14.02 -18.46 -4.93
C ASP A 43 -14.69 -19.39 -5.96
N GLY A 44 -13.93 -19.77 -7.00
CA GLY A 44 -14.36 -20.57 -8.13
C GLY A 44 -14.53 -19.78 -9.43
N GLU A 45 -14.66 -18.45 -9.35
CA GLU A 45 -14.82 -17.57 -10.51
C GLU A 45 -13.74 -16.47 -10.54
N ILE A 46 -13.43 -15.89 -9.38
CA ILE A 46 -12.50 -14.78 -9.23
C ILE A 46 -11.55 -15.02 -8.06
N THR A 47 -10.32 -14.52 -8.19
CA THR A 47 -9.39 -14.46 -7.06
C THR A 47 -9.80 -13.34 -6.12
N CYS A 48 -10.12 -13.70 -4.89
CA CYS A 48 -10.36 -12.78 -3.79
C CYS A 48 -9.08 -12.61 -2.96
N TYR A 49 -8.97 -11.48 -2.28
CA TYR A 49 -7.87 -11.12 -1.41
C TYR A 49 -8.38 -10.73 -0.02
N GLY A 50 -7.61 -11.09 1.00
CA GLY A 50 -7.83 -10.69 2.39
C GLY A 50 -6.58 -10.04 2.95
N ILE A 51 -6.73 -8.84 3.53
CA ILE A 51 -5.64 -8.16 4.25
C ILE A 51 -5.86 -8.33 5.74
N TYR A 52 -4.86 -8.89 6.41
CA TYR A 52 -4.82 -9.03 7.85
C TYR A 52 -3.85 -8.03 8.45
N LYS A 53 -4.25 -7.41 9.57
CA LYS A 53 -3.35 -6.71 10.47
C LYS A 53 -2.99 -7.65 11.61
N HIS A 54 -1.70 -7.76 11.91
CA HIS A 54 -1.19 -8.51 13.04
C HIS A 54 -0.94 -7.56 14.21
N GLU A 55 -1.43 -7.90 15.38
CA GLU A 55 -1.29 -7.10 16.60
C GLU A 55 -1.48 -7.99 17.83
N ASP A 56 -0.56 -7.90 18.79
CA ASP A 56 -0.63 -8.64 20.05
C ASP A 56 -0.81 -10.18 19.90
N GLY A 57 -0.19 -10.78 18.87
CA GLY A 57 -0.31 -12.22 18.60
C GLY A 57 -1.66 -12.64 18.00
N ILE A 58 -2.45 -11.68 17.49
CA ILE A 58 -3.68 -11.92 16.75
C ILE A 58 -3.57 -11.29 15.36
N ALA A 59 -3.84 -12.08 14.33
CA ALA A 59 -4.10 -11.59 12.99
C ALA A 59 -5.62 -11.42 12.81
N TYR A 60 -6.08 -10.24 12.44
CA TYR A 60 -7.49 -9.97 12.18
C TYR A 60 -7.69 -9.32 10.81
N LEU A 61 -8.77 -9.73 10.13
CA LEU A 61 -9.12 -9.27 8.80
C LEU A 61 -9.55 -7.80 8.87
N ILE A 62 -8.91 -6.93 8.08
CA ILE A 62 -9.24 -5.50 8.02
C ILE A 62 -9.93 -5.11 6.71
N ASN A 63 -9.75 -5.90 5.65
CA ASN A 63 -10.42 -5.71 4.38
C ASN A 63 -10.36 -7.01 3.56
N SER A 64 -11.46 -7.40 2.93
CA SER A 64 -11.50 -8.41 1.88
C SER A 64 -12.03 -7.79 0.60
N PHE A 65 -11.53 -8.22 -0.55
CA PHE A 65 -11.88 -7.64 -1.84
C PHE A 65 -11.53 -8.56 -3.00
N SER A 66 -12.26 -8.47 -4.11
CA SER A 66 -11.87 -9.06 -5.40
C SER A 66 -11.46 -8.01 -6.43
N ASN A 67 -11.81 -6.75 -6.19
CA ASN A 67 -11.51 -5.60 -7.05
C ASN A 67 -11.24 -4.35 -6.21
N ILE A 68 -10.66 -3.32 -6.81
CA ILE A 68 -10.25 -2.12 -6.07
C ILE A 68 -11.42 -1.35 -5.45
N ASP A 69 -12.65 -1.47 -5.98
CA ASP A 69 -13.79 -0.68 -5.51
C ASP A 69 -14.34 -1.17 -4.18
N GLU A 70 -14.03 -2.41 -3.82
CA GLU A 70 -14.32 -3.01 -2.51
C GLU A 70 -13.24 -2.70 -1.46
N VAL A 71 -12.12 -2.11 -1.88
CA VAL A 71 -11.03 -1.74 -0.98
C VAL A 71 -11.43 -0.48 -0.21
N ASN A 72 -11.51 -0.60 1.12
CA ASN A 72 -11.78 0.52 2.01
C ASN A 72 -10.54 1.42 2.18
N VAL A 73 -10.69 2.59 2.79
CA VAL A 73 -9.59 3.56 2.93
C VAL A 73 -8.38 2.96 3.66
N ASP A 74 -8.61 2.24 4.75
CA ASP A 74 -7.54 1.60 5.54
C ASP A 74 -6.82 0.51 4.74
N GLY A 75 -7.57 -0.32 4.02
CA GLY A 75 -7.06 -1.34 3.12
C GLY A 75 -6.21 -0.72 2.00
N LEU A 76 -6.65 0.40 1.42
CA LEU A 76 -5.90 1.09 0.37
C LEU A 76 -4.59 1.67 0.93
N ASN A 77 -4.61 2.24 2.14
CA ASN A 77 -3.40 2.71 2.82
C ASN A 77 -2.40 1.56 3.03
N VAL A 78 -2.87 0.41 3.50
CA VAL A 78 -2.02 -0.78 3.71
C VAL A 78 -1.48 -1.31 2.38
N ILE A 79 -2.31 -1.38 1.33
CA ILE A 79 -1.88 -1.78 -0.01
C ILE A 79 -0.76 -0.87 -0.50
N MET A 80 -0.93 0.43 -0.42
CA MET A 80 0.06 1.38 -0.95
C MET A 80 1.37 1.38 -0.15
N ALA A 81 1.32 1.07 1.15
CA ALA A 81 2.51 1.00 2.00
C ALA A 81 3.24 -0.36 1.93
N HIS A 82 2.51 -1.47 1.88
CA HIS A 82 3.05 -2.82 2.06
C HIS A 82 2.94 -3.70 0.82
N PHE A 83 1.93 -3.49 -0.03
CA PHE A 83 1.65 -4.30 -1.22
C PHE A 83 1.47 -3.44 -2.49
N PRO A 84 2.40 -2.50 -2.81
CA PRO A 84 2.20 -1.50 -3.87
C PRO A 84 2.10 -2.07 -5.29
N TYR A 85 2.35 -3.37 -5.48
CA TYR A 85 2.13 -4.08 -6.73
C TYR A 85 0.66 -4.47 -6.96
N LEU A 86 -0.16 -4.49 -5.92
CA LEU A 86 -1.52 -5.00 -5.98
C LEU A 86 -2.48 -4.16 -6.83
N PRO A 87 -2.41 -2.80 -6.84
CA PRO A 87 -3.30 -2.00 -7.70
C PRO A 87 -3.22 -2.40 -9.18
N ASP A 88 -2.02 -2.68 -9.70
CA ASP A 88 -1.81 -3.13 -11.08
C ASP A 88 -2.47 -4.49 -11.34
N LYS A 89 -2.32 -5.43 -10.38
CA LYS A 89 -3.01 -6.74 -10.45
C LYS A 89 -4.53 -6.64 -10.40
N LEU A 90 -5.07 -5.63 -9.72
CA LEU A 90 -6.50 -5.35 -9.66
C LEU A 90 -7.00 -4.56 -10.89
N GLY A 91 -6.17 -4.38 -11.92
CA GLY A 91 -6.54 -3.68 -13.15
C GLY A 91 -6.59 -2.16 -12.99
N VAL A 92 -5.96 -1.60 -11.96
CA VAL A 92 -5.98 -0.16 -11.67
C VAL A 92 -4.71 0.49 -12.12
N SER A 93 -4.83 1.43 -13.06
CA SER A 93 -3.71 2.25 -13.49
C SER A 93 -3.26 3.19 -12.37
N VAL A 94 -2.05 2.95 -11.86
CA VAL A 94 -1.35 3.87 -10.96
C VAL A 94 -0.74 4.99 -11.81
N LYS A 95 -1.10 6.23 -11.51
CA LYS A 95 -0.51 7.41 -12.15
C LYS A 95 0.55 8.00 -11.25
N TYR A 96 1.63 8.50 -11.82
CA TYR A 96 2.72 9.09 -11.04
C TYR A 96 2.85 10.58 -11.31
N THR A 97 3.24 11.32 -10.27
CA THR A 97 3.52 12.74 -10.36
C THR A 97 4.72 13.10 -9.50
N LEU A 98 5.45 14.13 -9.92
CA LEU A 98 6.60 14.67 -9.21
C LEU A 98 6.26 16.11 -8.82
N MET A 99 6.47 16.45 -7.55
CA MET A 99 6.24 17.80 -7.02
C MET A 99 7.53 18.29 -6.38
N MET A 100 7.81 19.59 -6.51
CA MET A 100 8.94 20.21 -5.79
C MET A 100 8.44 20.76 -4.47
N ASN A 101 9.05 20.36 -3.36
CA ASN A 101 8.81 20.96 -2.07
C ASN A 101 9.41 22.38 -2.07
N THR A 102 8.57 23.39 -1.84
CA THR A 102 8.97 24.80 -1.83
C THR A 102 9.50 25.25 -0.48
N GLU A 103 9.38 24.42 0.56
CA GLU A 103 9.86 24.70 1.91
C GLU A 103 11.14 23.90 2.24
N PRO A 104 12.07 24.46 3.02
CA PRO A 104 13.24 23.72 3.49
C PRO A 104 12.87 22.48 4.31
N PRO A 105 13.57 21.33 4.14
CA PRO A 105 14.61 21.10 3.16
C PRO A 105 14.04 20.91 1.75
N TYR A 106 14.59 21.64 0.79
CA TYR A 106 14.21 21.54 -0.62
C TYR A 106 14.45 20.11 -1.12
N ASN A 107 13.38 19.46 -1.58
CA ASN A 107 13.41 18.12 -2.12
C ASN A 107 12.28 17.96 -3.15
N PHE A 108 12.32 16.88 -3.91
CA PHE A 108 11.21 16.48 -4.76
C PHE A 108 10.41 15.38 -4.08
N GLU A 109 9.09 15.48 -4.11
CA GLU A 109 8.19 14.47 -3.60
C GLU A 109 7.55 13.75 -4.78
N PHE A 110 7.85 12.45 -4.89
CA PHE A 110 7.34 11.58 -5.93
C PHE A 110 6.13 10.82 -5.40
N TYR A 111 4.99 10.98 -6.06
CA TYR A 111 3.71 10.46 -5.61
C TYR A 111 3.12 9.46 -6.59
N ALA A 112 2.51 8.40 -6.05
CA ALA A 112 1.59 7.52 -6.73
C ALA A 112 0.16 8.01 -6.47
N ARG A 113 -0.64 8.11 -7.53
CA ARG A 113 -2.06 8.44 -7.48
C ARG A 113 -2.87 7.20 -7.84
N VAL A 114 -3.72 6.80 -6.90
CA VAL A 114 -4.69 5.71 -7.07
C VAL A 114 -6.05 6.26 -6.71
N LYS A 115 -7.02 6.12 -7.62
CA LYS A 115 -8.32 6.82 -7.55
C LYS A 115 -8.12 8.34 -7.39
N LYS A 116 -8.56 8.92 -6.27
CA LYS A 116 -8.46 10.35 -5.93
C LYS A 116 -7.38 10.67 -4.90
N GLU A 117 -6.71 9.65 -4.37
CA GLU A 117 -5.73 9.78 -3.28
C GLU A 117 -4.29 9.79 -3.81
N PHE A 118 -3.41 10.46 -3.07
CA PHE A 118 -1.98 10.54 -3.36
C PHE A 118 -1.18 9.86 -2.25
N TYR A 119 -0.23 9.02 -2.64
CA TYR A 119 0.62 8.24 -1.77
C TYR A 119 2.08 8.57 -2.06
N LEU A 120 2.83 9.00 -1.05
CA LEU A 120 4.24 9.32 -1.19
C LEU A 120 5.03 8.04 -1.48
N VAL A 121 5.68 7.99 -2.65
CA VAL A 121 6.54 6.88 -3.06
C VAL A 121 7.96 7.09 -2.51
N SER A 122 8.51 8.28 -2.72
CA SER A 122 9.81 8.66 -2.17
C SER A 122 9.94 10.17 -2.15
N LYS A 123 10.64 10.69 -1.13
CA LYS A 123 11.30 11.99 -1.23
C LYS A 123 12.61 11.79 -1.98
N ILE A 124 12.97 12.71 -2.85
CA ILE A 124 14.16 12.68 -3.70
C ILE A 124 14.94 13.94 -3.41
N SER A 125 16.09 13.78 -2.78
CA SER A 125 16.91 14.92 -2.33
C SER A 125 17.64 15.59 -3.50
N ASP A 126 18.11 14.79 -4.46
CA ASP A 126 18.77 15.25 -5.68
C ASP A 126 18.30 14.41 -6.88
N ILE A 127 17.60 15.02 -7.83
CA ILE A 127 17.08 14.36 -9.03
C ILE A 127 18.18 13.90 -9.99
N ASN A 128 19.36 14.52 -9.94
CA ASN A 128 20.51 14.14 -10.77
C ASN A 128 21.28 12.98 -10.13
N ASN A 129 21.13 12.78 -8.82
CA ASN A 129 21.84 11.76 -8.07
C ASN A 129 20.92 11.05 -7.06
N ILE A 130 19.92 10.34 -7.59
CA ILE A 130 18.99 9.56 -6.77
C ILE A 130 19.76 8.44 -6.03
N SER A 131 19.67 8.47 -4.70
CA SER A 131 20.34 7.53 -3.80
C SER A 131 19.81 6.10 -3.95
N LYS A 132 20.57 5.14 -3.42
CA LYS A 132 20.18 3.72 -3.42
C LYS A 132 18.86 3.49 -2.66
N LEU A 133 18.67 4.17 -1.53
CA LEU A 133 17.46 4.02 -0.70
C LEU A 133 16.22 4.57 -1.43
N GLU A 134 16.34 5.73 -2.06
CA GLU A 134 15.26 6.33 -2.84
C GLU A 134 14.88 5.43 -4.03
N LYS A 135 15.88 4.90 -4.75
CA LYS A 135 15.65 3.91 -5.82
C LYS A 135 14.95 2.65 -5.31
N MET A 136 15.35 2.12 -4.16
CA MET A 136 14.69 0.97 -3.54
C MET A 136 13.23 1.25 -3.21
N ASN A 137 12.91 2.43 -2.68
CA ASN A 137 11.53 2.82 -2.40
C ASN A 137 10.70 2.97 -3.69
N ILE A 138 11.26 3.64 -4.71
CA ILE A 138 10.59 3.80 -6.01
C ILE A 138 10.32 2.45 -6.68
N ASN A 139 11.31 1.54 -6.68
CA ASN A 139 11.19 0.24 -7.35
C ASN A 139 10.20 -0.72 -6.68
N LYS A 140 9.69 -0.42 -5.48
CA LYS A 140 8.56 -1.18 -4.90
C LYS A 140 7.28 -1.00 -5.71
N PHE A 141 7.13 0.13 -6.39
CA PHE A 141 5.94 0.50 -7.14
C PHE A 141 6.07 0.11 -8.62
N PRO A 142 5.08 -0.58 -9.21
CA PRO A 142 5.12 -0.97 -10.62
C PRO A 142 5.26 0.23 -11.55
N ASN A 143 6.20 0.17 -12.50
CA ASN A 143 6.44 1.22 -13.51
C ASN A 143 6.81 2.61 -12.95
N ALA A 144 7.06 2.74 -11.65
CA ALA A 144 7.32 4.02 -11.00
C ALA A 144 8.65 4.65 -11.47
N MET A 145 9.71 3.85 -11.59
CA MET A 145 11.00 4.33 -12.09
C MET A 145 10.94 4.81 -13.55
N ILE A 146 10.21 4.08 -14.41
CA ILE A 146 9.98 4.47 -15.81
C ILE A 146 9.23 5.80 -15.87
N SER A 147 8.21 5.94 -15.03
CA SER A 147 7.40 7.15 -14.96
C SER A 147 8.21 8.34 -14.45
N LEU A 148 9.06 8.14 -13.44
CA LEU A 148 9.97 9.17 -12.93
C LEU A 148 10.92 9.65 -14.02
N ASN A 149 11.60 8.74 -14.72
CA ASN A 149 12.50 9.10 -15.82
C ASN A 149 11.78 9.88 -16.94
N THR A 150 10.53 9.51 -17.23
CA THR A 150 9.69 10.22 -18.22
C THR A 150 9.29 11.62 -17.76
N LEU A 151 9.00 11.79 -16.46
CA LEU A 151 8.67 13.10 -15.89
C LEU A 151 9.90 14.02 -15.86
N LEU A 152 11.06 13.47 -15.50
CA LEU A 152 12.32 14.21 -15.51
C LEU A 152 12.71 14.63 -16.93
N SER A 153 12.59 13.76 -17.94
CA SER A 153 12.93 14.13 -19.32
C SER A 153 12.00 15.18 -19.92
N LYS A 154 10.71 15.21 -19.53
CA LYS A 154 9.75 16.22 -19.99
C LYS A 154 9.91 17.58 -19.32
N ASN A 155 10.23 17.60 -18.02
CA ASN A 155 10.29 18.83 -17.22
C ASN A 155 11.70 19.41 -17.10
N TYR A 156 12.74 18.61 -17.37
CA TYR A 156 14.16 18.97 -17.24
C TYR A 156 14.97 18.57 -18.48
N ALA A 157 14.36 18.64 -19.67
CA ALA A 157 15.15 18.59 -20.90
C ALA A 157 16.18 19.74 -20.84
N PRO A 158 17.49 19.47 -21.02
CA PRO A 158 18.43 20.55 -21.24
C PRO A 158 17.97 21.27 -22.51
N THR A 159 17.58 22.54 -22.38
CA THR A 159 17.59 23.45 -23.51
C THR A 159 19.02 23.48 -24.04
N LEU A 160 19.24 22.74 -25.13
CA LEU A 160 20.44 22.83 -25.96
C LEU A 160 20.57 24.24 -26.55
#